data_AF-A0A0L6WAK0-F1
#
_entry.id   AF-A0A0L6WAK0-F1
#
_cell.length_a   1.000
_cell.length_b   1.000
_cell.length_c   1.000
_cell.angle_alpha   90.00
_cell.angle_beta   90.00
_cell.angle_gamma   90.00
#
_symmetry.space_group_name_H-M   'P 1'
#
loop_
_entity.id
_entity.type
_entity.pdbx_description
1 polymer ?
#
loop_
_entity_poly.entity_id
_entity_poly.type
_entity_poly.pdbx_seq_one_letter_code
_entity_poly.pdbx_strand_id
1 'polypeptide(L)' 'MRNTRIKVMHNKKMKPRYLGPLVVISHNHRGAYIVCKLDCSILHHPVATFCLVPYFAREHITVPSNAFDIDTS' A
#
# COMPACT_ATOMS: atom_id res chain seq x y z
N MET A 1 -29.00 -17.14 -1.89
CA MET A 1 -28.09 -18.15 -2.50
C MET A 1 -26.66 -17.65 -2.47
N ARG A 2 -25.69 -18.43 -1.96
CA ARG A 2 -24.26 -18.07 -1.92
C ARG A 2 -23.50 -18.95 -2.92
N ASN A 3 -22.96 -18.36 -3.98
CA ASN A 3 -22.32 -19.10 -5.08
C ASN A 3 -20.86 -19.46 -4.73
N THR A 4 -20.69 -20.44 -3.85
CA THR A 4 -19.40 -20.89 -3.29
C THR A 4 -18.44 -21.40 -4.37
N ARG A 5 -18.97 -22.05 -5.42
CA ARG A 5 -18.17 -22.56 -6.55
C ARG A 5 -17.41 -21.43 -7.27
N ILE A 6 -18.03 -20.27 -7.47
CA ILE A 6 -17.38 -19.11 -8.11
C ILE A 6 -16.27 -18.54 -7.22
N LYS A 7 -16.51 -18.41 -5.90
CA LYS A 7 -15.49 -17.95 -4.95
C LYS A 7 -14.25 -18.84 -4.92
N VAL A 8 -14.45 -20.17 -4.91
CA VAL A 8 -13.34 -21.15 -4.93
C VAL A 8 -12.55 -21.06 -6.24
N MET A 9 -13.23 -20.92 -7.39
CA MET A 9 -12.58 -20.77 -8.68
C MET A 9 -11.87 -19.42 -8.86
N HIS A 10 -12.41 -18.35 -8.30
CA HIS A 10 -11.75 -17.04 -8.33
C HIS A 10 -10.42 -17.07 -7.56
N ASN A 11 -10.36 -17.83 -6.47
CA ASN A 11 -9.14 -18.02 -5.68
C ASN A 11 -8.10 -18.94 -6.34
N LYS A 12 -8.42 -19.57 -7.49
CA LYS A 12 -7.44 -20.31 -8.31
C LYS A 12 -6.63 -19.41 -9.24
N LYS A 13 -7.04 -18.16 -9.46
CA LYS A 13 -6.26 -17.23 -10.27
C LYS A 13 -4.98 -16.86 -9.55
N MET A 14 -3.93 -16.57 -10.32
CA MET A 14 -2.68 -16.04 -9.76
C MET A 14 -2.97 -14.79 -8.94
N LYS A 15 -2.33 -14.69 -7.77
CA LYS A 15 -2.43 -13.48 -6.94
C LYS A 15 -1.72 -12.31 -7.64
N PRO A 16 -2.19 -11.08 -7.44
CA PRO A 16 -1.50 -9.91 -7.96
C PRO A 16 -0.09 -9.82 -7.36
N ARG A 17 0.89 -9.47 -8.19
CA ARG A 17 2.29 -9.31 -7.76
C ARG A 17 2.51 -8.06 -6.90
N TYR A 18 1.68 -7.03 -7.10
CA TYR A 18 1.74 -5.77 -6.38
C TYR A 18 0.38 -5.46 -5.78
N LEU A 19 0.37 -4.85 -4.59
CA LEU A 19 -0.86 -4.46 -3.89
C LEU A 19 -1.53 -3.22 -4.49
N GLY A 20 -0.83 -2.50 -5.38
CA GLY A 20 -1.26 -1.25 -5.99
C GLY A 20 -0.36 -0.08 -5.59
N PRO A 21 -0.72 1.16 -5.99
CA PRO A 21 -0.05 2.36 -5.49
C PRO A 21 -0.33 2.53 -4.00
N LEU A 22 0.73 2.76 -3.23
CA LEU A 22 0.70 3.07 -1.81
C LEU A 22 1.37 4.42 -1.60
N VAL A 23 0.96 5.14 -0.56
CA VAL A 23 1.58 6.40 -0.19
C VAL A 23 2.58 6.15 0.93
N VAL A 24 3.78 6.70 0.78
CA VAL A 24 4.80 6.68 1.82
C VAL A 24 4.48 7.79 2.81
N ILE A 25 4.34 7.41 4.09
CA ILE A 25 4.12 8.35 5.19
C ILE A 25 5.47 8.79 5.74
N SER A 26 6.30 7.82 6.13
CA SER A 26 7.58 8.08 6.76
C SER A 26 8.59 6.99 6.43
N HIS A 27 9.86 7.32 6.63
CA HIS A 27 10.99 6.43 6.42
C HIS A 27 11.88 6.43 7.66
N ASN A 28 12.13 5.25 8.20
CA ASN A 28 13.01 5.06 9.33
C ASN A 28 14.46 5.09 8.86
N HIS A 29 15.38 5.59 9.69
CA HIS A 29 16.83 5.65 9.38
C HIS A 29 17.44 4.31 8.93
N ARG A 30 16.82 3.18 9.30
CA ARG A 30 17.30 1.82 9.00
C ARG A 30 16.79 1.23 7.68
N GLY A 31 16.09 1.99 6.83
CA GLY A 31 15.63 1.49 5.53
C GLY A 31 14.27 0.80 5.56
N ALA A 32 13.38 1.22 6.46
CA ALA A 32 12.01 0.72 6.54
C ALA A 32 11.03 1.87 6.32
N TYR A 33 9.96 1.60 5.57
CA TYR A 33 8.94 2.58 5.21
C TYR A 33 7.63 2.26 5.91
N ILE A 34 6.99 3.30 6.44
CA ILE A 34 5.59 3.23 6.85
C ILE A 34 4.76 3.69 5.66
N VAL A 35 3.86 2.81 5.20
CA VAL A 35 3.03 3.05 4.01
C VAL A 35 1.56 2.93 4.36
N CYS A 36 0.74 3.71 3.66
CA CYS A 36 -0.71 3.61 3.71
C CYS A 36 -1.30 3.40 2.32
N LYS A 37 -2.53 2.90 2.31
CA LYS A 37 -3.36 2.89 1.12
C LYS A 37 -3.95 4.29 0.88
N LEU A 38 -4.55 4.46 -0.30
CA LEU A 38 -5.21 5.70 -0.70
C LEU A 38 -6.43 6.08 0.16
N ASP A 39 -7.01 5.13 0.90
CA ASP A 39 -8.08 5.37 1.88
C ASP A 39 -7.52 5.83 3.25
N CYS A 40 -6.24 6.25 3.29
CA CYS A 40 -5.49 6.58 4.50
C CYS A 40 -5.35 5.43 5.51
N SER A 41 -5.69 4.19 5.14
CA SER A 41 -5.47 3.04 6.02
C SER A 41 -3.99 2.64 6.07
N ILE A 42 -3.41 2.67 7.27
CA ILE A 42 -2.00 2.38 7.51
C ILE A 42 -1.75 0.88 7.44
N LEU A 43 -0.67 0.47 6.78
CA LEU A 43 -0.21 -0.91 6.83
C LEU A 43 0.42 -1.17 8.20
N HIS A 44 -0.09 -2.18 8.91
CA HIS A 44 0.31 -2.49 10.29
C HIS A 44 1.82 -2.70 10.51
N HIS A 45 2.57 -3.09 9.48
CA HIS A 45 4.00 -3.38 9.60
C HIS A 45 4.83 -2.51 8.67
N PRO A 46 6.03 -2.06 9.11
CA PRO A 46 6.97 -1.37 8.24
C PRO A 46 7.39 -2.27 7.07
N VAL A 47 7.53 -1.68 5.89
CA VAL A 47 7.95 -2.37 4.67
C VAL A 47 9.42 -2.08 4.41
N ALA A 48 10.21 -3.13 4.19
CA ALA A 48 11.62 -2.97 3.84
C ALA A 48 11.77 -2.34 2.44
N THR A 49 12.80 -1.50 2.25
CA THR A 49 13.07 -0.82 0.97
C THR A 49 13.09 -1.76 -0.24
N PHE A 50 13.67 -2.96 -0.12
CA PHE A 50 13.79 -3.92 -1.23
C PHE A 50 12.45 -4.57 -1.62
N CYS A 51 11.40 -4.42 -0.80
CA CYS A 51 10.04 -4.86 -1.10
C CYS A 51 9.22 -3.79 -1.84
N LEU A 52 9.73 -2.55 -1.92
CA LEU A 52 9.03 -1.43 -2.55
C LEU A 52 9.56 -1.19 -3.97
N VAL A 53 8.63 -0.87 -4.86
CA VAL A 53 8.92 -0.41 -6.22
C VAL A 53 8.31 0.98 -6.37
N PRO A 54 9.09 2.02 -6.75
CA PRO A 54 8.55 3.35 -6.98
C PRO A 54 7.41 3.32 -8.00
N TYR A 55 6.28 3.94 -7.65
CA TYR A 55 5.14 4.02 -8.54
C TYR A 55 5.33 5.16 -9.53
N PHE A 56 5.39 4.84 -10.82
CA PHE A 56 5.47 5.85 -11.88
C PHE A 56 4.07 6.35 -12.24
N ALA A 57 3.64 7.42 -11.57
CA ALA A 57 2.34 8.04 -11.82
C ALA A 57 2.35 8.78 -13.17
N ARG A 58 1.19 8.82 -13.85
CA ARG A 58 1.03 9.57 -15.11
C ARG A 58 0.99 11.09 -14.88
N GLU A 59 0.51 11.50 -13.71
CA GLU A 59 0.47 12.89 -13.26
C GLU A 59 0.98 12.95 -11.82
N HIS A 60 1.59 14.08 -11.45
CA HIS A 60 2.09 14.29 -10.11
C HIS A 60 0.93 14.45 -9.12
N ILE A 61 0.81 13.52 -8.18
CA ILE A 61 -0.20 13.59 -7.13
C ILE A 61 0.44 14.28 -5.93
N THR A 62 0.05 15.54 -5.70
CA THR A 62 0.45 16.26 -4.49
C THR A 62 -0.34 15.70 -3.32
N VAL A 63 0.35 14.99 -2.42
CA VAL A 63 -0.25 14.56 -1.15
C VAL A 63 0.01 15.66 -0.12
N PRO A 64 -1.04 16.30 0.43
CA PRO A 64 -0.83 17.38 1.39
C PRO A 64 -0.24 16.81 2.69
N SER A 65 0.65 17.58 3.33
CA SER A 65 1.39 17.12 4.51
C SER A 65 0.50 16.81 5.72
N ASN A 66 -0.70 17.38 5.77
CA ASN A 66 -1.72 17.12 6.78
C ASN A 66 -2.73 16.03 6.37
N ALA A 67 -2.49 15.29 5.27
CA ALA A 67 -3.38 14.22 4.82
C ALA A 67 -3.43 13.04 5.80
N PHE A 68 -2.42 12.92 6.66
CA PHE A 68 -2.26 11.81 7.58
C PHE A 68 -2.15 12.33 9.00
N ASP A 69 -3.02 11.84 9.89
CA ASP A 69 -3.00 12.12 11.33
C ASP A 69 -1.87 11.33 12.02
N ILE A 70 -0.62 11.58 11.61
CA ILE A 70 0.55 10.84 12.10
C ILE A 70 1.59 11.85 12.58
N ASP A 71 1.77 11.92 13.91
CA ASP A 71 2.87 12.64 14.53
C ASP A 71 4.19 11.93 14.19
N THR A 72 4.87 12.44 13.16
CA THR A 72 6.24 12.04 12.84
C THR A 72 7.18 12.90 13.70
N SER A 73 7.20 12.64 15.01
CA SER A 73 8.16 13.25 15.96
C SER A 73 9.52 12.58 15.90
#